data_AF-A0A8T3Y8B0-F1
#
_entry.id   AF-A0A8T3Y8B0-F1
#
_cell.length_a   1.000
_cell.length_b   1.000
_cell.length_c   1.000
_cell.angle_alpha   90.00
_cell.angle_beta   90.00
_cell.angle_gamma   90.00
#
_symmetry.space_group_name_H-M   'P 1'
#
loop_
_entity.id
_entity.type
_entity.pdbx_description
1 polymer ?
#
loop_
_entity_poly.entity_id
_entity_poly.type
_entity_poly.pdbx_seq_one_letter_code
_entity_poly.pdbx_strand_id
1 'polypeptide(L)' 'MKCGEELFDEKTSDRIDEVAKKKGLWGLAARTKVGKVGTSIAVTINKSIAQFMNLQKGKEVYVHPESKRKLVIELTS' A
#
# COMPACT_ATOMS: atom_id res chain seq x y z
N MET A 1 23.45 13.37 -14.70
CA MET A 1 22.21 13.26 -13.89
C MET A 1 21.45 12.05 -14.41
N LYS A 2 21.30 10.98 -13.61
CA LYS A 2 20.63 9.75 -14.04
C LYS A 2 19.12 9.90 -13.80
N CYS A 3 18.36 10.25 -14.84
CA CYS A 3 16.91 10.02 -14.87
C CYS A 3 16.69 8.51 -14.94
N GLY A 4 16.41 7.90 -13.79
CA GLY A 4 15.91 6.53 -13.68
C GLY A 4 14.39 6.50 -13.78
N GLU A 5 13.82 7.19 -14.78
CA GLU A 5 12.41 7.05 -15.10
C GLU A 5 12.25 5.74 -15.86
N GLU A 6 11.89 4.69 -15.13
CA GLU A 6 11.25 3.52 -15.74
C GLU A 6 9.91 4.00 -16.30
N LEU A 7 9.94 4.45 -17.56
CA LEU A 7 8.75 4.64 -18.38
C LEU A 7 8.16 3.25 -18.60
N PHE A 8 7.26 2.86 -17.69
CA PHE A 8 6.42 1.68 -17.89
C PHE A 8 5.62 1.93 -19.16
N ASP A 9 6.06 1.27 -20.22
CA ASP A 9 5.45 1.20 -21.54
C ASP A 9 3.92 1.30 -21.43
N GLU A 10 3.31 2.23 -22.16
CA GLU A 10 1.89 2.63 -22.05
C GLU A 10 0.95 1.40 -21.99
N LYS A 11 1.26 0.36 -22.78
CA LYS A 11 0.51 -0.90 -22.84
C LYS A 11 0.59 -1.76 -21.58
N THR A 12 1.63 -1.61 -20.78
CA THR A 12 1.82 -2.34 -19.51
C THR A 12 1.13 -1.59 -18.37
N SER A 13 1.17 -0.26 -18.37
CA SER A 13 0.39 0.56 -17.43
C SER A 13 -1.10 0.27 -17.57
N ASP A 14 -1.64 0.28 -18.80
CA ASP A 14 -3.06 0.02 -19.05
C ASP A 14 -3.53 -1.34 -18.53
N ARG A 15 -2.69 -2.38 -18.64
CA ARG A 15 -3.02 -3.72 -18.13
C ARG A 15 -3.00 -3.80 -16.61
N ILE A 16 -2.03 -3.15 -15.97
CA ILE A 16 -1.95 -3.05 -14.51
C ILE A 16 -3.17 -2.26 -14.00
N ASP A 17 -3.54 -1.22 -14.73
CA ASP A 17 -4.64 -0.32 -14.42
C ASP A 17 -5.99 -1.03 -14.52
N GLU A 18 -6.22 -1.80 -15.57
CA GLU A 18 -7.41 -2.63 -15.71
C GLU A 18 -7.51 -3.72 -14.65
N VAL A 19 -6.40 -4.40 -14.32
CA VAL A 19 -6.37 -5.43 -13.28
C VAL A 19 -6.62 -4.81 -11.91
N ALA A 20 -6.05 -3.65 -11.63
CA ALA A 20 -6.28 -2.90 -10.40
C ALA A 20 -7.73 -2.40 -10.31
N LYS A 21 -8.33 -1.91 -11.40
CA LYS A 21 -9.76 -1.54 -11.45
C LYS A 21 -10.66 -2.74 -11.18
N LYS A 22 -10.41 -3.87 -11.83
CA LYS A 22 -11.17 -5.13 -11.63
C LYS A 22 -11.06 -5.66 -10.21
N LYS A 23 -9.92 -5.45 -9.55
CA LYS A 23 -9.69 -5.83 -8.14
C LYS A 23 -10.12 -4.75 -7.14
N GLY A 24 -10.66 -3.61 -7.58
CA GLY A 24 -11.02 -2.48 -6.72
C GLY A 24 -9.82 -1.75 -6.08
N LEU A 25 -8.60 -2.04 -6.55
CA LEU A 25 -7.32 -1.49 -6.08
C LEU A 25 -6.95 -0.15 -6.75
N TRP A 26 -7.65 0.20 -7.83
CA TRP A 26 -7.43 1.44 -8.58
C TRP A 26 -7.62 2.66 -7.71
N GLY A 27 -6.59 3.51 -7.60
CA GLY A 27 -6.65 4.73 -6.80
C GLY A 27 -6.60 4.52 -5.27
N LEU A 28 -6.40 3.28 -4.78
CA LEU A 28 -6.21 3.04 -3.35
C LEU A 28 -4.79 3.38 -2.87
N ALA A 29 -3.80 3.38 -3.77
CA ALA A 29 -2.45 3.77 -3.43
C ALA A 29 -2.40 5.27 -3.10
N ALA A 30 -2.23 5.59 -1.81
CA ALA A 30 -2.09 6.96 -1.33
C ALA A 30 -0.73 7.16 -0.66
N ARG A 31 -0.04 8.26 -0.99
CA ARG A 31 1.16 8.68 -0.25
C ARG A 31 0.73 9.11 1.15
N THR A 32 1.39 8.56 2.16
CA THR A 32 1.18 8.93 3.57
C THR A 32 2.52 9.29 4.20
N LYS A 33 2.47 9.94 5.36
CA LYS A 33 3.66 10.26 6.14
C LYS A 33 3.80 9.29 7.30
N VAL A 34 5.05 9.00 7.63
CA VAL A 34 5.39 8.23 8.82
C VAL A 34 5.26 9.15 10.04
N GLY A 35 4.42 8.76 10.99
CA GLY A 35 4.23 9.44 12.27
C GLY A 35 4.92 8.70 13.42
N LYS A 36 4.82 9.28 14.62
CA LYS A 36 5.35 8.70 15.86
C LYS A 36 4.23 8.60 16.89
N VAL A 37 4.13 7.44 17.55
CA VAL A 37 3.17 7.18 18.64
C VAL A 37 3.94 6.61 19.81
N GLY A 38 4.11 7.41 20.87
CA GLY A 38 4.98 7.05 22.00
C GLY A 38 6.43 6.82 21.56
N THR A 39 6.95 5.62 21.83
CA THR A 39 8.27 5.18 21.39
C THR A 39 8.26 4.49 20.01
N SER A 40 7.08 4.25 19.44
CA SER A 40 6.89 3.50 18.19
C SER A 40 6.66 4.42 16.99
N ILE A 41 6.86 3.85 15.80
CA ILE A 41 6.54 4.47 14.51
C ILE A 41 5.16 4.01 14.05
N ALA A 42 4.36 4.93 13.49
CA ALA A 42 3.04 4.63 12.97
C ALA A 42 2.90 5.10 11.53
N VAL A 43 2.23 4.30 10.70
CA VAL A 43 1.85 4.65 9.33
C VAL A 43 0.33 4.73 9.27
N THR A 44 -0.20 5.90 8.93
CA THR A 44 -1.65 6.08 8.82
C THR A 44 -2.15 5.47 7.51
N ILE A 45 -2.98 4.43 7.63
CA ILE A 45 -3.70 3.84 6.50
C ILE A 45 -4.89 4.75 6.17
N ASN A 46 -5.02 5.15 4.90
CA ASN A 46 -6.12 6.02 4.48
C ASN A 46 -7.47 5.29 4.55
N LYS A 47 -8.56 6.05 4.68
CA LYS A 47 -9.92 5.52 4.80
C LYS A 47 -10.30 4.55 3.68
N SER A 48 -9.87 4.83 2.44
CA SER A 48 -10.20 3.99 1.28
C SER A 48 -9.58 2.59 1.38
N ILE A 49 -8.28 2.48 1.72
CA ILE A 49 -7.62 1.19 1.94
C ILE A 49 -8.28 0.48 3.14
N ALA A 50 -8.54 1.19 4.23
CA ALA A 50 -9.16 0.59 5.42
C ALA A 50 -10.55 0.01 5.12
N GLN A 51 -11.38 0.72 4.36
CA GLN A 51 -12.70 0.24 3.94
C GLN A 51 -12.60 -0.93 2.97
N PHE A 52 -11.72 -0.85 1.98
CA PHE A 52 -11.50 -1.92 1.01
C PHE A 52 -11.05 -3.22 1.67
N MET A 53 -10.14 -3.13 2.64
CA MET A 53 -9.61 -4.28 3.36
C MET A 53 -10.46 -4.67 4.60
N ASN A 54 -11.56 -3.97 4.85
CA ASN A 54 -12.39 -4.09 6.05
C ASN A 54 -11.55 -4.13 7.35
N LEU A 55 -10.58 -3.22 7.44
CA LEU A 55 -9.73 -3.04 8.62
C LEU A 55 -10.55 -2.42 9.75
N GLN A 56 -10.61 -3.12 10.87
CA GLN A 56 -11.30 -2.66 12.07
C GLN A 56 -10.31 -2.49 13.23
N LYS A 57 -10.59 -1.53 14.11
CA LYS A 57 -9.80 -1.34 15.33
C LYS A 57 -9.82 -2.64 16.15
N GLY A 58 -8.64 -3.08 16.59
CA GLY A 58 -8.49 -4.28 17.41
C GLY A 58 -8.37 -5.58 16.61
N LYS A 59 -8.45 -5.54 15.28
CA LYS A 59 -8.12 -6.69 14.44
C LYS A 59 -6.62 -6.90 14.43
N GLU A 60 -6.19 -8.14 14.67
CA GLU A 60 -4.79 -8.52 14.62
C GLU A 60 -4.29 -8.56 13.18
N VAL A 61 -3.06 -8.11 12.97
CA VAL A 61 -2.39 -8.11 11.69
C VAL A 61 -0.95 -8.57 11.88
N TYR A 62 -0.41 -9.25 10.88
CA TYR A 62 0.99 -9.64 10.86
C TYR A 62 1.79 -8.62 10.04
N VAL A 63 2.80 -8.01 10.67
CA VAL A 63 3.64 -6.99 10.03
C VAL A 63 5.05 -7.55 9.91
N HIS A 64 5.54 -7.70 8.67
CA HIS A 64 6.85 -8.27 8.41
C HIS A 64 7.58 -7.57 7.26
N PRO A 65 8.93 -7.52 7.29
CA PRO A 65 9.70 -6.99 6.17
C PRO A 65 9.87 -8.06 5.08
N GLU A 66 9.46 -7.75 3.85
CA GLU A 66 9.81 -8.56 2.68
C GLU A 66 11.20 -8.18 2.14
N SER A 67 11.59 -6.91 2.27
CA SER A 67 12.94 -6.44 1.94
C SER A 67 13.30 -5.17 2.71
N LYS A 68 14.55 -4.69 2.58
CA LYS A 68 14.99 -3.40 3.16
C LYS A 68 14.16 -2.19 2.74
N ARG A 69 13.39 -2.28 1.64
CA ARG A 69 12.57 -1.19 1.10
C ARG A 69 11.07 -1.51 1.11
N LYS A 70 10.67 -2.67 1.61
CA LYS A 70 9.27 -3.14 1.56
C LYS A 70 8.86 -3.77 2.88
N LEU A 71 7.89 -3.15 3.53
CA LEU A 71 7.18 -3.68 4.68
C LEU A 71 5.81 -4.16 4.21
N VAL A 72 5.41 -5.35 4.65
CA VAL A 72 4.13 -5.97 4.30
C VAL A 72 3.28 -6.08 5.56
N ILE A 73 1.98 -5.81 5.39
CA ILE A 73 0.97 -5.98 6.43
C ILE A 73 -0.03 -7.00 5.90
N GLU A 74 -0.16 -8.12 6.60
CA GLU A 74 -1.06 -9.21 6.27
C GLU A 74 -2.20 -9.27 7.28
N LEU A 75 -3.41 -9.53 6.78
CA LEU A 75 -4.54 -9.81 7.64
C LEU A 75 -4.44 -11.27 8.07
N THR A 76 -4.09 -11.50 9.33
CA THR A 76 -4.28 -12.80 9.97
C THR A 76 -5.78 -13.01 10.15
N SER A 77 -6.30 -14.05 9.51
CA SER A 77 -7.71 -14.41 9.52
C SER A 77 -8.04 -15.46 10.58
#